data_AF-A0A7S2KQG8-F1
#
_entry.id   AF-A0A7S2KQG8-F1
#
_cell.length_a   1.000
_cell.length_b   1.000
_cell.length_c   1.000
_cell.angle_alpha   90.00
_cell.angle_beta   90.00
_cell.angle_gamma   90.00
#
_symmetry.space_group_name_H-M   'P 1'
#
loop_
_entity.id
_entity.type
_entity.pdbx_description
1 polymer ?
#
loop_
_entity_poly.entity_id
_entity_poly.type
_entity_poly.pdbx_seq_one_letter_code
_entity_poly.pdbx_strand_id
1 'polypeptide(L)'
;GRITWTPPDRDDLVAAYHVYFAGSASGQYRSEIASGVLVGVHRLDVPPETPRERHTHLAVYTKSSLVEQTTPTAHELTDVASSVARIVFEDHDLDAGELGGELSWSLGP
;
A
#
# COMPACT_ATOMS: atom_id res chain seq x y z
N GLY A 1 -1.28 3.70 3.93
CA GLY A 1 -1.38 4.19 2.54
C GLY A 1 -2.84 4.22 2.09
N ARG A 2 -3.15 4.86 0.94
CA ARG A 2 -4.52 4.93 0.41
C ARG A 2 -4.82 3.76 -0.51
N ILE A 3 -5.95 3.10 -0.27
CA ILE A 3 -6.51 2.07 -1.13
C ILE A 3 -7.71 2.67 -1.85
N THR A 4 -7.84 2.38 -3.15
CA THR A 4 -9.02 2.70 -3.96
C THR A 4 -9.41 1.48 -4.78
N TRP A 5 -10.70 1.26 -4.99
CA TRP A 5 -11.21 0.19 -5.83
C TRP A 5 -12.33 0.68 -6.74
N THR A 6 -12.63 -0.10 -7.77
CA THR A 6 -13.79 0.13 -8.65
C THR A 6 -14.96 -0.72 -8.14
N PRO A 7 -16.17 -0.15 -8.00
CA PRO A 7 -17.35 -0.93 -7.65
C PRO A 7 -17.67 -1.99 -8.73
N PRO A 8 -18.34 -3.09 -8.39
CA PRO A 8 -18.79 -4.07 -9.38
C PRO A 8 -19.89 -3.50 -10.29
N ASP A 9 -20.11 -4.12 -11.46
CA ASP A 9 -21.18 -3.73 -12.40
C ASP A 9 -22.58 -3.77 -11.79
N ARG A 10 -22.78 -4.63 -10.78
CA ARG A 10 -24.02 -4.76 -9.99
C ARG A 10 -23.79 -4.28 -8.57
N ASP A 11 -23.80 -2.98 -8.38
CA ASP A 11 -23.65 -2.33 -7.09
C ASP A 11 -24.96 -2.27 -6.28
N ASP A 12 -26.11 -2.48 -6.94
CA ASP A 12 -27.44 -2.55 -6.36
C ASP A 12 -27.60 -3.67 -5.31
N LEU A 13 -26.79 -4.72 -5.43
CA LEU A 13 -26.76 -5.86 -4.50
C LEU A 13 -25.71 -5.73 -3.40
N VAL A 14 -24.84 -4.71 -3.49
CA VAL A 14 -23.80 -4.47 -2.51
C VAL A 14 -24.40 -3.68 -1.36
N ALA A 15 -24.33 -4.23 -0.15
CA ALA A 15 -24.71 -3.54 1.09
C ALA A 15 -23.49 -2.89 1.77
N ALA A 16 -22.29 -3.46 1.61
CA ALA A 16 -21.04 -2.91 2.12
C ALA A 16 -19.82 -3.53 1.44
N TYR A 17 -18.64 -2.97 1.69
CA TYR A 17 -17.34 -3.56 1.38
C TYR A 17 -16.59 -3.97 2.65
N HIS A 18 -15.80 -5.03 2.53
CA HIS A 18 -14.82 -5.45 3.53
C HIS A 18 -13.42 -5.47 2.91
N VAL A 19 -12.43 -5.04 3.67
CA VAL A 19 -11.05 -4.93 3.21
C VAL A 19 -10.15 -5.75 4.13
N TYR A 20 -9.34 -6.62 3.54
CA TYR A 20 -8.47 -7.55 4.24
C TYR A 20 -7.03 -7.47 3.72
N PHE A 21 -6.07 -7.75 4.58
CA PHE A 21 -4.82 -8.36 4.16
C PHE A 21 -5.05 -9.83 3.85
N ALA A 22 -4.40 -10.36 2.83
CA ALA A 22 -4.53 -11.76 2.41
C ALA A 22 -3.16 -12.36 2.03
N GLY A 23 -3.04 -13.67 2.19
CA GLY A 23 -1.88 -14.44 1.73
C GLY A 23 -1.87 -14.74 0.23
N SER A 24 -2.99 -14.52 -0.47
CA SER A 24 -3.11 -14.77 -1.91
C SER A 24 -4.18 -13.87 -2.55
N ALA A 25 -4.17 -13.78 -3.89
CA ALA A 25 -5.21 -13.10 -4.66
C ALA A 25 -6.62 -13.70 -4.50
N SER A 26 -6.72 -14.99 -4.14
CA SER A 26 -7.99 -15.64 -3.81
C SER A 26 -8.49 -15.35 -2.38
N GLY A 27 -7.69 -14.63 -1.59
CA GLY A 27 -8.04 -14.27 -0.22
C GLY A 27 -7.84 -15.39 0.80
N GLN A 28 -6.80 -16.21 0.66
CA GLN A 28 -6.42 -17.13 1.74
C GLN A 28 -5.81 -16.38 2.92
N TYR A 29 -5.92 -16.95 4.12
CA TYR A 29 -5.32 -16.41 5.35
C TYR A 29 -5.60 -14.91 5.54
N ARG A 30 -6.88 -14.54 5.70
CA ARG A 30 -7.28 -13.13 5.75
C ARG A 30 -7.09 -12.54 7.15
N SER A 31 -6.68 -11.27 7.19
CA SER A 31 -6.70 -10.42 8.38
C SER A 31 -7.47 -9.15 8.08
N GLU A 32 -8.45 -8.79 8.92
CA GLU A 32 -9.36 -7.67 8.65
C GLU A 32 -8.66 -6.32 8.86
N ILE A 33 -8.78 -5.45 7.87
CA ILE A 33 -8.33 -4.05 7.94
C ILE A 33 -9.53 -3.15 8.24
N ALA A 34 -10.62 -3.35 7.51
CA ALA A 34 -11.86 -2.61 7.69
C ALA A 34 -13.07 -3.47 7.31
N SER A 35 -14.16 -3.30 8.05
CA SER A 35 -15.43 -3.95 7.78
C SER A 35 -16.56 -2.93 7.64
N GLY A 36 -17.54 -3.25 6.79
CA GLY A 36 -18.75 -2.43 6.67
C GLY A 36 -18.53 -1.08 6.00
N VAL A 37 -17.53 -0.95 5.12
CA VAL A 37 -17.34 0.27 4.33
C VAL A 37 -18.58 0.51 3.47
N LEU A 38 -19.21 1.67 3.63
CA LEU A 38 -20.50 1.97 3.01
C LEU A 38 -20.43 1.99 1.48
N VAL A 39 -21.55 1.63 0.85
CA VAL A 39 -21.74 1.80 -0.59
C VAL A 39 -21.56 3.27 -0.97
N GLY A 40 -20.96 3.53 -2.13
CA GLY A 40 -20.56 4.89 -2.54
C GLY A 40 -19.21 5.34 -1.99
N VAL A 41 -18.65 4.63 -1.00
CA VAL A 41 -17.27 4.84 -0.53
C VAL A 41 -16.38 3.75 -1.13
N HIS A 42 -15.49 4.15 -2.03
CA HIS A 42 -14.61 3.26 -2.78
C HIS A 42 -13.12 3.56 -2.51
N ARG A 43 -12.85 4.06 -1.30
CA ARG A 43 -11.51 4.37 -0.81
C ARG A 43 -11.39 4.08 0.69
N LEU A 44 -10.21 3.66 1.10
CA LEU A 44 -9.84 3.45 2.50
C LEU A 44 -8.44 4.00 2.74
N ASP A 45 -8.27 4.84 3.75
CA ASP A 45 -6.96 5.29 4.20
C ASP A 45 -6.48 4.35 5.31
N VAL A 46 -5.44 3.56 5.02
CA VAL A 46 -4.79 2.67 6.00
C VAL A 46 -3.77 3.48 6.79
N PRO A 47 -3.86 3.53 8.13
CA PRO A 47 -2.88 4.22 8.96
C PRO A 47 -1.44 3.76 8.69
N PRO A 48 -0.44 4.64 8.85
CA PRO A 48 0.95 4.20 8.91
C PRO A 48 1.13 3.17 10.05
N GLU A 49 2.19 2.37 9.97
CA GLU A 49 2.51 1.34 10.96
C GLU A 49 1.41 0.26 11.15
N THR A 50 0.51 0.09 10.18
CA THR A 50 -0.44 -1.04 10.19
C THR A 50 0.33 -2.35 9.94
N PRO A 51 0.32 -3.33 10.87
CA PRO A 51 1.08 -4.56 10.70
C PRO A 51 0.55 -5.39 9.53
N ARG A 52 1.38 -5.58 8.50
CA ARG A 52 1.10 -6.47 7.35
C ARG A 52 1.31 -7.95 7.68
N GLU A 53 2.21 -8.25 8.62
CA GLU A 53 2.75 -9.59 8.88
C GLU A 53 3.24 -10.29 7.59
N ARG A 54 2.81 -11.54 7.35
CA ARG A 54 3.19 -12.38 6.19
C ARG A 54 2.23 -12.25 5.01
N HIS A 55 1.24 -11.36 5.09
CA HIS A 55 0.27 -11.17 4.01
C HIS A 55 0.94 -10.45 2.83
N THR A 56 0.66 -10.95 1.63
CA THR A 56 1.26 -10.46 0.37
C THR A 56 0.25 -9.71 -0.48
N HIS A 57 -1.03 -9.77 -0.15
CA HIS A 57 -2.10 -9.18 -0.93
C HIS A 57 -3.00 -8.30 -0.07
N LEU A 58 -3.65 -7.35 -0.73
CA LEU A 58 -4.80 -6.63 -0.23
C LEU A 58 -6.03 -7.07 -1.00
N ALA A 59 -7.09 -7.45 -0.30
CA ALA A 59 -8.31 -7.99 -0.89
C ALA A 59 -9.53 -7.17 -0.47
N VAL A 60 -10.35 -6.76 -1.44
CA VAL A 60 -11.64 -6.08 -1.22
C VAL A 60 -12.77 -7.03 -1.61
N TYR A 61 -13.70 -7.20 -0.68
CA TYR A 61 -14.89 -8.03 -0.84
C TYR A 61 -16.13 -7.17 -0.85
N THR A 62 -17.11 -7.57 -1.65
CA THR A 62 -18.47 -7.06 -1.55
C THR A 62 -19.27 -7.91 -0.56
N LYS A 63 -20.16 -7.29 0.19
CA LYS A 63 -21.11 -7.96 1.07
C LYS A 63 -22.53 -7.53 0.74
N SER A 64 -23.39 -8.51 0.56
CA SER A 64 -24.84 -8.34 0.38
C SER A 64 -25.58 -8.46 1.71
N SER A 65 -26.90 -8.31 1.70
CA SER A 65 -27.76 -8.61 2.86
C SER A 65 -27.71 -10.08 3.28
N LEU A 66 -27.32 -10.98 2.37
CA LEU A 66 -27.28 -12.42 2.62
C LEU A 66 -25.90 -12.88 3.07
N VAL A 67 -24.85 -12.49 2.34
CA VAL A 67 -23.49 -13.01 2.54
C VAL A 67 -22.43 -12.11 1.91
N GLU A 68 -21.19 -12.24 2.41
CA GLU A 68 -19.98 -11.78 1.74
C GLU A 68 -19.67 -12.63 0.50
N GLN A 69 -19.16 -11.99 -0.55
CA GLN A 69 -18.64 -12.67 -1.72
C GLN A 69 -17.51 -13.64 -1.37
N THR A 70 -17.34 -14.72 -2.13
CA THR A 70 -16.26 -15.70 -1.90
C THR A 70 -14.97 -15.39 -2.66
N THR A 71 -15.05 -14.57 -3.72
CA THR A 71 -13.89 -14.17 -4.56
C THR A 71 -13.71 -12.66 -4.50
N PRO A 72 -12.57 -12.14 -4.04
CA PRO A 72 -12.34 -10.69 -3.95
C PRO A 72 -11.81 -10.10 -5.26
N THR A 73 -11.76 -8.77 -5.32
CA THR A 73 -10.72 -8.08 -6.09
C THR A 73 -9.47 -7.97 -5.21
N ALA A 74 -8.30 -8.31 -5.73
CA ALA A 74 -7.08 -8.33 -4.95
C ALA A 74 -5.92 -7.64 -5.67
N HIS A 75 -5.01 -7.06 -4.89
CA HIS A 75 -3.80 -6.41 -5.35
C HIS A 75 -2.59 -6.93 -4.57
N GLU A 76 -1.48 -7.18 -5.25
CA GLU A 76 -0.24 -7.63 -4.62
C GLU A 76 0.48 -6.44 -3.96
N LEU A 77 0.93 -6.63 -2.72
CA LEU A 77 1.72 -5.66 -1.98
C LEU A 77 3.19 -5.86 -2.34
N THR A 78 3.74 -4.97 -3.15
CA THR A 78 5.16 -4.96 -3.50
C THR A 78 5.91 -3.94 -2.64
N ASP A 79 7.03 -4.37 -2.06
CA ASP A 79 7.99 -3.46 -1.45
C ASP A 79 9.11 -3.23 -2.46
N VAL A 80 9.30 -1.98 -2.87
CA VAL A 80 10.33 -1.59 -3.83
C VAL A 80 11.38 -0.80 -3.08
N ALA A 81 12.51 -1.45 -2.82
CA ALA A 81 13.70 -0.77 -2.33
C ALA A 81 14.20 0.18 -3.43
N SER A 82 13.96 1.48 -3.24
CA SER A 82 14.52 2.52 -4.11
C SER A 82 15.86 2.96 -3.54
N SER A 83 16.93 2.83 -4.32
CA SER A 83 18.23 3.41 -4.00
C SER A 83 18.44 4.67 -4.84
N VAL A 84 18.79 5.77 -4.19
CA VAL A 84 19.29 6.96 -4.87
C VAL A 84 20.79 6.79 -5.02
N ALA A 85 21.26 6.62 -6.26
CA ALA A 85 22.69 6.64 -6.58
C ALA A 85 23.11 8.05 -6.99
N ARG A 86 24.34 8.44 -6.64
CA ARG A 86 24.97 9.73 -6.98
C ARG A 86 24.27 10.95 -6.37
N ILE A 87 24.16 10.99 -5.05
CA ILE A 87 23.97 12.25 -4.34
C ILE A 87 25.29 13.01 -4.44
N VAL A 88 25.38 13.92 -5.41
CA VAL A 88 26.52 14.83 -5.57
C VAL A 88 26.08 16.18 -5.04
N PHE A 89 26.82 16.69 -4.07
CA PHE A 89 26.77 18.09 -3.67
C PHE A 89 28.01 18.75 -4.27
N GLU A 90 27.81 19.53 -5.34
CA GLU A 90 28.88 20.35 -5.91
C GLU A 90 28.98 21.60 -5.03
N ASP A 91 29.90 21.56 -4.07
CA ASP A 91 30.26 22.74 -3.29
C ASP A 91 31.08 23.67 -4.18
N HIS A 92 30.63 24.92 -4.31
CA HIS A 92 31.36 25.95 -5.04
C HIS A 92 31.95 26.93 -4.02
N ASP A 93 32.98 26.47 -3.31
CA ASP A 93 33.74 27.23 -2.32
C ASP A 93 34.89 28.00 -3.00
N LEU A 94 34.62 29.25 -3.41
CA LEU A 94 35.60 30.13 -4.09
C LEU A 94 36.42 31.04 -3.14
N ASP A 95 36.27 30.91 -1.81
CA ASP A 95 36.86 31.84 -0.84
C ASP A 95 37.79 31.15 0.19
N ALA A 96 38.87 31.82 0.59
CA ALA A 96 39.90 31.27 1.48
C ALA A 96 39.42 31.18 2.94
N GLY A 97 39.20 29.95 3.43
CA GLY A 97 38.79 29.66 4.82
C GLY A 97 37.77 28.53 4.97
N GLU A 98 37.28 27.97 3.86
CA GLU A 98 36.25 26.92 3.85
C GLU A 98 36.82 25.52 3.53
N LEU A 99 36.10 24.47 3.94
CA LEU A 99 36.50 23.07 3.76
C LEU A 99 35.89 22.50 2.48
N GLY A 100 36.70 22.26 1.44
CA GLY A 100 36.26 21.68 0.16
C GLY A 100 36.54 20.18 -0.01
N GLY A 101 35.75 19.51 -0.88
CA GLY A 101 35.97 18.14 -1.35
C GLY A 101 34.70 17.39 -1.77
N GLU A 102 34.84 16.38 -2.64
CA GLU A 102 33.71 15.51 -3.03
C GLU A 102 33.30 14.60 -1.85
N LEU A 103 32.13 14.85 -1.30
CA LEU A 103 31.52 13.97 -0.29
C LEU A 103 30.70 12.88 -1.00
N SER A 104 31.15 11.63 -0.92
CA SER A 104 30.41 10.48 -1.45
C SER A 104 30.00 9.53 -0.32
N TRP A 105 28.77 9.03 -0.42
CA TRP A 105 28.26 7.98 0.47
C TRP A 105 28.25 6.66 -0.29
N SER A 106 29.08 5.71 0.13
CA SER A 106 28.99 4.31 -0.30
C SER A 106 28.29 3.50 0.78
N LEU A 107 27.35 2.64 0.38
CA LEU A 107 26.84 1.61 1.29
C LEU A 107 28.01 0.70 1.69
N GLY A 108 28.31 0.64 2.99
CA GLY A 108 29.30 -0.29 3.54
C GLY A 108 28.87 -1.75 3.36
N PRO A 109 29.80 -2.71 3.55
CA PRO A 109 29.58 -4.13 3.30
C PRO A 109 28.40 -4.71 4.09
#